data_AF-A0A6G0QC33-F1
#
_entry.id   AF-A0A6G0QC33-F1
#
_cell.length_a   1.000
_cell.length_b   1.000
_cell.length_c   1.000
_cell.angle_alpha   90.00
_cell.angle_beta   90.00
_cell.angle_gamma   90.00
#
_symmetry.space_group_name_H-M   'P 1'
#
loop_
_entity.id
_entity.type
_entity.pdbx_description
1 polymer ?
#
loop_
_entity_poly.entity_id
_entity_poly.type
_entity_poly.pdbx_seq_one_letter_code
_entity_poly.pdbx_strand_id
1 'polypeptide(L)'
;MTNTLSAPTHATADVSASGGPSPEIQEWAAETTAAWTKEVKTEWKRMQRRETLLRFRVSKKQQSAEMRCERDQLEREVKRRLAALQASSVDKAGGDSSVAVYRLALESEALRNENVEMHQKLQQLKRLSSLVQERLADANDSPTEHSVDVNVYMYKASQTSVWISSRRENESGWRVYFPNGEPSFHFHQLTRDEFDAIYKASVEDGFLVISQQVNPVGTLFGWTVYHAPLTRNPQDLTLIAHAKFRMRVWFSLDDVDGLVLSDNSSLTGI
;
A
#
# COMPACT_ATOMS: atom_id res chain seq x y z
N MET A 1 26.39 -57.94 50.86
CA MET A 1 27.20 -58.48 49.74
C MET A 1 28.45 -57.64 49.64
N THR A 2 29.53 -58.21 50.15
CA THR A 2 30.86 -57.63 50.30
C THR A 2 31.66 -57.87 49.02
N ASN A 3 32.13 -56.80 48.36
CA ASN A 3 33.20 -56.91 47.38
C ASN A 3 34.39 -56.08 47.85
N THR A 4 35.29 -56.77 48.53
CA THR A 4 36.71 -56.46 48.67
C THR A 4 37.34 -56.34 47.28
N LEU A 5 37.94 -55.19 46.97
CA LEU A 5 38.93 -55.08 45.90
C LEU A 5 40.27 -54.68 46.51
N SER A 6 41.23 -55.58 46.29
CA SER A 6 42.58 -55.61 46.80
C SER A 6 43.37 -54.34 46.47
N ALA A 7 44.15 -53.89 47.45
CA ALA A 7 45.28 -52.99 47.23
C ALA A 7 46.42 -53.77 46.54
N PRO A 8 47.10 -53.19 45.53
CA PRO A 8 48.39 -53.69 45.11
C PRO A 8 49.50 -53.02 45.91
N THR A 9 50.26 -53.89 46.57
CA THR A 9 51.56 -53.75 47.20
C THR A 9 52.48 -52.69 46.56
N HIS A 10 52.96 -51.75 47.39
CA HIS A 10 54.08 -50.88 47.07
C HIS A 10 55.37 -51.70 46.97
N ALA A 11 55.87 -51.91 45.75
CA ALA A 11 57.26 -52.22 45.52
C ALA A 11 58.06 -50.90 45.58
N THR A 12 58.89 -50.76 46.59
CA THR A 12 59.92 -49.73 46.69
C THR A 12 60.96 -49.97 45.59
N ALA A 13 60.91 -49.18 44.53
CA ALA A 13 62.03 -48.99 43.63
C ALA A 13 62.50 -47.54 43.78
N ASP A 14 63.71 -47.40 44.32
CA ASP A 14 64.50 -46.18 44.22
C ASP A 14 64.58 -45.76 42.74
N VAL A 15 64.01 -44.60 42.43
CA VAL A 15 64.29 -43.89 41.19
C VAL A 15 64.67 -42.47 41.56
N SER A 16 65.98 -42.25 41.56
CA SER A 16 66.60 -40.95 41.55
C SER A 16 65.94 -40.05 40.50
N ALA A 17 65.62 -38.85 40.94
CA ALA A 17 64.97 -37.78 40.18
C ALA A 17 65.72 -37.44 38.88
N SER A 18 64.98 -37.42 37.76
CA SER A 18 65.15 -36.52 36.60
C SER A 18 64.26 -37.02 35.46
N GLY A 19 63.00 -36.57 35.42
CA GLY A 19 62.09 -36.90 34.33
C GLY A 19 60.82 -36.07 34.43
N GLY A 20 60.90 -34.82 34.00
CA GLY A 20 59.68 -34.02 33.80
C GLY A 20 58.71 -34.77 32.87
N PRO A 21 57.39 -34.62 33.05
CA PRO A 21 56.42 -35.27 32.18
C PRO A 21 56.69 -34.84 30.73
N SER A 22 56.60 -35.81 29.80
CA SER A 22 56.85 -35.59 28.36
C SER A 22 56.11 -34.33 27.88
N PRO A 23 56.76 -33.45 27.09
CA PRO A 23 56.16 -32.18 26.65
C PRO A 23 54.80 -32.37 25.97
N GLU A 24 54.61 -33.47 25.25
CA GLU A 24 53.34 -33.84 24.61
C GLU A 24 52.19 -34.04 25.61
N ILE A 25 52.48 -34.60 26.79
CA ILE A 25 51.48 -34.83 27.84
C ILE A 25 51.09 -33.50 28.49
N GLN A 26 52.06 -32.58 28.65
CA GLN A 26 51.80 -31.24 29.18
C GLN A 26 50.96 -30.41 28.20
N GLU A 27 51.28 -30.47 26.91
CA GLU A 27 50.52 -29.80 25.86
C GLU A 27 49.09 -30.35 25.78
N TRP A 28 48.92 -31.67 25.76
CA TRP A 28 47.58 -32.29 25.76
C TRP A 28 46.76 -31.91 26.99
N ALA A 29 47.36 -31.89 28.18
CA ALA A 29 46.68 -31.50 29.41
C ALA A 29 46.28 -30.01 29.39
N ALA A 30 47.14 -29.14 28.85
CA ALA A 30 46.86 -27.72 28.69
C ALA A 30 45.74 -27.47 27.68
N GLU A 31 45.75 -28.15 26.54
CA GLU A 31 44.70 -28.07 25.52
C GLU A 31 43.36 -28.55 26.06
N THR A 32 43.36 -29.69 26.76
CA THR A 32 42.15 -30.25 27.37
C THR A 32 41.60 -29.29 28.44
N THR A 33 42.46 -28.76 29.32
CA THR A 33 42.03 -27.79 30.33
C THR A 33 41.49 -26.49 29.70
N ALA A 34 42.11 -26.02 28.61
CA ALA A 34 41.64 -24.85 27.87
C ALA A 34 40.27 -25.10 27.20
N ALA A 35 40.06 -26.28 26.62
CA ALA A 35 38.78 -26.68 26.02
C ALA A 35 37.67 -26.75 27.08
N TRP A 36 37.91 -27.42 28.20
CA TRP A 36 36.95 -27.54 29.30
C TRP A 36 36.63 -26.20 29.94
N THR A 37 37.63 -25.34 30.17
CA THR A 37 37.38 -23.99 30.71
C THR A 37 36.59 -23.11 29.74
N LYS A 38 36.80 -23.24 28.43
CA LYS A 38 35.98 -22.57 27.42
C LYS A 38 34.54 -23.05 27.47
N GLU A 39 34.33 -24.36 27.54
CA GLU A 39 33.00 -24.96 27.62
C GLU A 39 32.24 -24.49 28.88
N VAL A 40 32.86 -24.59 30.05
CA VAL A 40 32.28 -24.11 31.32
C VAL A 40 31.91 -22.62 31.24
N LYS A 41 32.78 -21.78 30.67
CA LYS A 41 32.47 -20.35 30.44
C LYS A 41 31.27 -20.15 29.52
N THR A 42 31.13 -20.96 28.47
CA THR A 42 29.99 -20.87 27.56
C THR A 42 28.68 -21.31 28.21
N GLU A 43 28.71 -22.40 29.00
CA GLU A 43 27.55 -22.86 29.75
C GLU A 43 27.11 -21.86 30.80
N TRP A 44 28.06 -21.29 31.56
CA TRP A 44 27.76 -20.25 32.54
C TRP A 44 27.09 -19.03 31.89
N LYS A 45 27.61 -18.54 30.76
CA LYS A 45 26.99 -17.45 29.99
C LYS A 45 25.60 -17.82 29.50
N ARG A 46 25.38 -19.07 29.08
CA ARG A 46 24.07 -19.55 28.62
C ARG A 46 23.05 -19.57 29.75
N MET A 47 23.44 -20.07 30.93
CA MET A 47 22.59 -20.07 32.12
C MET A 47 22.23 -18.65 32.55
N GLN A 48 23.21 -17.76 32.60
CA GLN A 48 22.97 -16.35 32.92
C GLN A 48 22.01 -15.69 31.93
N ARG A 49 22.17 -15.94 30.62
CA ARG A 49 21.23 -15.43 29.59
C ARG A 49 19.82 -15.96 29.78
N ARG A 50 19.66 -17.26 30.09
CA ARG A 50 18.34 -17.86 30.36
C ARG A 50 17.67 -17.19 31.55
N GLU A 51 18.41 -17.00 32.64
CA GLU A 51 17.89 -16.35 33.84
C GLU A 51 17.45 -14.91 33.55
N THR A 52 18.29 -14.12 32.87
CA THR A 52 17.94 -12.74 32.48
C THR A 52 16.70 -12.71 31.59
N LEU A 53 16.59 -13.61 30.62
CA LEU A 53 15.42 -13.69 29.73
C LEU A 53 14.15 -14.09 30.49
N LEU A 54 14.24 -14.99 31.48
CA LEU A 54 13.11 -15.36 32.32
C LEU A 54 12.62 -14.16 33.13
N ARG A 55 13.54 -13.44 33.80
CA ARG A 55 13.20 -12.21 34.54
C ARG A 55 12.57 -11.16 33.63
N PHE A 56 13.14 -10.94 32.45
CA PHE A 56 12.59 -10.02 31.46
C PHE A 56 11.18 -10.42 31.01
N ARG A 57 10.94 -11.70 30.72
CA ARG A 57 9.62 -12.20 30.33
C ARG A 57 8.58 -12.00 31.42
N VAL A 58 8.94 -12.30 32.67
CA VAL A 58 8.05 -12.10 33.83
C VAL A 58 7.70 -10.61 33.99
N SER A 59 8.72 -9.74 33.99
CA SER A 59 8.55 -8.28 34.07
C SER A 59 7.65 -7.74 32.94
N LYS A 60 7.90 -8.15 31.69
CA LYS A 60 7.09 -7.74 30.54
C LYS A 60 5.65 -8.24 30.62
N LYS A 61 5.44 -9.47 31.11
CA LYS A 61 4.09 -10.03 31.32
C LYS A 61 3.35 -9.24 32.40
N GLN A 62 4.02 -8.92 33.51
CA GLN A 62 3.47 -8.12 34.59
C GLN A 62 3.07 -6.73 34.12
N GLN A 63 3.97 -6.00 33.44
CA GLN A 63 3.67 -4.68 32.88
C GLN A 63 2.48 -4.72 31.92
N SER A 64 2.38 -5.75 31.08
CA SER A 64 1.22 -5.90 30.19
C SER A 64 -0.09 -6.15 30.93
N ALA A 65 -0.03 -6.83 32.08
CA ALA A 65 -1.21 -7.07 32.92
C ALA A 65 -1.64 -5.79 33.64
N GLU A 66 -0.69 -5.03 34.18
CA GLU A 66 -0.93 -3.72 34.80
C GLU A 66 -1.61 -2.76 33.83
N MET A 67 -1.06 -2.59 32.61
CA MET A 67 -1.68 -1.74 31.59
C MET A 67 -3.11 -2.16 31.24
N ARG A 68 -3.41 -3.48 31.24
CA ARG A 68 -4.78 -3.98 31.01
C ARG A 68 -5.70 -3.63 32.18
N CYS A 69 -5.23 -3.82 33.42
CA CYS A 69 -6.00 -3.46 34.61
C CYS A 69 -6.29 -1.95 34.68
N GLU A 70 -5.30 -1.11 34.36
CA GLU A 70 -5.47 0.34 34.29
C GLU A 70 -6.47 0.75 33.22
N ARG A 71 -6.36 0.19 32.01
CA ARG A 71 -7.34 0.40 30.95
C ARG A 71 -8.75 0.05 31.42
N ASP A 72 -8.93 -1.12 32.02
CA ASP A 72 -10.24 -1.59 32.48
C ASP A 72 -10.79 -0.71 33.62
N GLN A 73 -9.91 -0.14 34.45
CA GLN A 73 -10.29 0.84 35.46
C GLN A 73 -10.74 2.17 34.85
N LEU A 74 -9.97 2.71 33.91
CA LEU A 74 -10.30 3.95 33.20
C LEU A 74 -11.59 3.79 32.40
N GLU A 75 -11.79 2.65 31.75
CA GLU A 75 -13.03 2.37 31.01
C GLU A 75 -14.25 2.35 31.95
N ARG A 76 -14.12 1.72 33.13
CA ARG A 76 -15.18 1.76 34.16
C ARG A 76 -15.44 3.18 34.65
N GLU A 77 -14.40 3.98 34.85
CA GLU A 77 -14.54 5.37 35.30
C GLU A 77 -15.22 6.24 34.24
N VAL A 78 -14.84 6.10 32.97
CA VAL A 78 -15.50 6.78 31.83
C VAL A 78 -16.97 6.38 31.77
N LYS A 79 -17.29 5.09 31.86
CA LYS A 79 -18.68 4.60 31.89
C LYS A 79 -19.48 5.20 33.05
N ARG A 80 -18.89 5.27 34.25
CA ARG A 80 -19.53 5.91 35.42
C ARG A 80 -19.80 7.39 35.19
N ARG A 81 -18.82 8.15 34.66
CA ARG A 81 -18.98 9.58 34.38
C ARG A 81 -20.01 9.82 33.29
N LEU A 82 -20.02 9.01 32.24
CA LEU A 82 -21.04 9.07 31.19
C LEU A 82 -22.43 8.76 31.76
N ALA A 83 -22.57 7.74 32.61
CA ALA A 83 -23.83 7.42 33.26
C ALA A 83 -24.30 8.54 34.20
N ALA A 84 -23.40 9.17 34.95
CA ALA A 84 -23.71 10.32 35.79
C ALA A 84 -24.14 11.54 34.97
N LEU A 85 -23.45 11.82 33.84
CA LEU A 85 -23.85 12.86 32.90
C LEU A 85 -25.22 12.57 32.28
N GLN A 86 -25.47 11.33 31.86
CA GLN A 86 -26.77 10.89 31.35
C GLN A 86 -27.88 11.05 32.40
N ALA A 87 -27.66 10.62 33.65
CA ALA A 87 -28.63 10.81 34.74
C ALA A 87 -28.90 12.30 35.02
N SER A 88 -27.85 13.14 35.07
CA SER A 88 -27.99 14.58 35.27
C SER A 88 -28.63 15.32 34.08
N SER A 89 -28.50 14.77 32.87
CA SER A 89 -29.10 15.27 31.63
C SER A 89 -30.58 14.90 31.55
N VAL A 90 -30.95 13.69 32.00
CA VAL A 90 -32.35 13.24 32.15
C VAL A 90 -33.12 14.16 33.08
N ASP A 91 -32.50 14.64 34.16
CA ASP A 91 -33.13 15.58 35.10
C ASP A 91 -33.23 17.03 34.59
N LYS A 92 -32.51 17.41 33.51
CA LYS A 92 -32.45 18.83 33.05
C LYS A 92 -32.85 19.13 31.61
N ALA A 93 -32.88 18.16 30.68
CA ALA A 93 -33.48 18.27 29.34
C ALA A 93 -33.16 17.00 28.53
N GLY A 94 -33.57 15.83 29.01
CA GLY A 94 -33.04 14.53 28.53
C GLY A 94 -33.78 13.90 27.37
N GLY A 95 -33.85 14.56 26.21
CA GLY A 95 -34.32 13.95 24.96
C GLY A 95 -33.21 13.85 23.92
N ASP A 96 -32.66 15.00 23.53
CA ASP A 96 -31.88 15.09 22.28
C ASP A 96 -30.43 14.58 22.38
N SER A 97 -29.72 14.84 23.48
CA SER A 97 -28.29 14.48 23.57
C SER A 97 -28.07 12.97 23.68
N SER A 98 -28.89 12.26 24.46
CA SER A 98 -28.78 10.80 24.61
C SER A 98 -29.15 10.09 23.30
N VAL A 99 -30.20 10.55 22.62
CA VAL A 99 -30.63 10.00 21.32
C VAL A 99 -29.57 10.25 20.24
N ALA A 100 -28.90 11.41 20.25
CA ALA A 100 -27.81 11.70 19.33
C ALA A 100 -26.60 10.77 19.55
N VAL A 101 -26.24 10.48 20.80
CA VAL A 101 -25.13 9.57 21.13
C VAL A 101 -25.43 8.14 20.67
N TYR A 102 -26.65 7.63 20.91
CA TYR A 102 -27.03 6.29 20.42
C TYR A 102 -27.04 6.22 18.89
N ARG A 103 -27.50 7.29 18.21
CA ARG A 103 -27.48 7.38 16.75
C ARG A 103 -26.06 7.34 16.19
N LEU A 104 -25.15 8.13 16.78
CA LEU A 104 -23.74 8.15 16.40
C LEU A 104 -23.05 6.81 16.67
N ALA A 105 -23.41 6.11 17.75
CA ALA A 105 -22.87 4.78 18.03
C ALA A 105 -23.26 3.77 16.92
N LEU A 106 -24.54 3.75 16.54
CA LEU A 106 -25.05 2.91 15.45
C LEU A 106 -24.42 3.26 14.10
N GLU A 107 -24.29 4.55 13.80
CA GLU A 107 -23.63 5.03 12.59
C GLU A 107 -22.14 4.63 12.56
N SER A 108 -21.44 4.76 13.68
CA SER A 108 -20.03 4.35 13.79
C SER A 108 -19.84 2.85 13.59
N GLU A 109 -20.81 2.03 14.01
CA GLU A 109 -20.78 0.58 13.81
C GLU A 109 -21.07 0.21 12.35
N ALA A 110 -22.05 0.85 11.73
CA ALA A 110 -22.35 0.69 10.31
C ALA A 110 -21.13 1.04 9.43
N LEU A 111 -20.50 2.19 9.69
CA LEU A 111 -19.29 2.62 8.98
C LEU A 111 -18.12 1.66 9.19
N ARG A 112 -17.98 1.07 10.39
CA ARG A 112 -16.93 0.09 10.66
C ARG A 112 -17.13 -1.19 9.85
N ASN A 113 -18.37 -1.65 9.71
CA ASN A 113 -18.71 -2.82 8.91
C ASN A 113 -18.46 -2.58 7.42
N GLU A 114 -18.90 -1.44 6.89
CA GLU A 114 -18.64 -1.07 5.49
C GLU A 114 -17.14 -0.97 5.20
N ASN A 115 -16.37 -0.40 6.13
CA ASN A 115 -14.93 -0.29 5.99
C ASN A 115 -14.25 -1.67 5.95
N VAL A 116 -14.70 -2.63 6.77
CA VAL A 116 -14.21 -4.03 6.71
C VAL A 116 -14.57 -4.67 5.37
N GLU A 117 -15.81 -4.49 4.88
CA GLU A 117 -16.25 -5.03 3.59
C GLU A 117 -15.42 -4.46 2.43
N MET A 118 -15.16 -3.15 2.43
CA MET A 118 -14.31 -2.50 1.43
C MET A 118 -12.88 -3.01 1.45
N HIS A 119 -12.31 -3.22 2.63
CA HIS A 119 -10.98 -3.81 2.76
C HIS A 119 -10.94 -5.24 2.22
N GLN A 120 -11.98 -6.04 2.44
CA GLN A 120 -12.09 -7.38 1.85
C GLN A 120 -12.15 -7.34 0.32
N LYS A 121 -12.94 -6.43 -0.26
CA LYS A 121 -13.00 -6.24 -1.73
C LYS A 121 -11.66 -5.81 -2.30
N LEU A 122 -10.96 -4.86 -1.65
CA LEU A 122 -9.62 -4.45 -2.05
C LEU A 122 -8.62 -5.60 -1.99
N GLN A 123 -8.70 -6.43 -0.96
CA GLN A 123 -7.85 -7.61 -0.82
C GLN A 123 -8.13 -8.65 -1.92
N GLN A 124 -9.41 -8.86 -2.29
CA GLN A 124 -9.78 -9.73 -3.41
C GLN A 124 -9.23 -9.20 -4.73
N LEU A 125 -9.39 -7.90 -5.01
CA LEU A 125 -8.84 -7.27 -6.21
C LEU A 125 -7.32 -7.37 -6.27
N LYS A 126 -6.64 -7.15 -5.13
CA LYS A 126 -5.18 -7.29 -5.03
C LYS A 126 -4.72 -8.73 -5.31
N ARG A 127 -5.50 -9.73 -4.88
CA ARG A 127 -5.24 -11.14 -5.18
C ARG A 127 -5.46 -11.46 -6.66
N LEU A 128 -6.50 -10.90 -7.28
CA LEU A 128 -6.73 -11.07 -8.71
C LEU A 128 -5.60 -10.42 -9.52
N SER A 129 -5.19 -9.21 -9.16
CA SER A 129 -4.06 -8.55 -9.83
C SER A 129 -2.75 -9.32 -9.67
N SER A 130 -2.48 -9.91 -8.49
CA SER A 130 -1.28 -10.74 -8.32
C SER A 130 -1.33 -12.01 -9.16
N LEU A 131 -2.48 -12.67 -9.29
CA LEU A 131 -2.65 -13.85 -10.14
C LEU A 131 -2.46 -13.51 -11.62
N VAL A 132 -2.95 -12.36 -12.08
CA VAL A 132 -2.72 -11.88 -13.46
C VAL A 132 -1.24 -11.62 -13.70
N GLN A 133 -0.55 -11.01 -12.73
CA GLN A 133 0.87 -10.70 -12.84
C GLN A 133 1.76 -11.94 -12.77
N GLU A 134 1.40 -12.93 -11.96
CA GLU A 134 2.06 -14.26 -11.90
C GLU A 134 1.89 -15.01 -13.22
N ARG A 135 0.68 -15.05 -13.80
CA ARG A 135 0.43 -15.66 -15.12
C ARG A 135 1.20 -14.98 -16.25
N LEU A 136 1.40 -13.67 -16.16
CA LEU A 136 2.20 -12.91 -17.13
C LEU A 136 3.71 -13.16 -16.96
N ALA A 137 4.17 -13.45 -15.74
CA ALA A 137 5.55 -13.85 -15.46
C ALA A 137 5.83 -15.29 -15.92
N ASP A 138 4.92 -16.24 -15.67
CA ASP A 138 5.02 -17.62 -16.13
C ASP A 138 5.00 -17.74 -17.67
N ALA A 139 4.33 -16.81 -18.36
CA ALA A 139 4.33 -16.73 -19.82
C ALA A 139 5.63 -16.19 -20.43
N ASN A 140 6.49 -15.54 -19.62
CA ASN A 140 7.77 -15.00 -20.06
C ASN A 140 8.95 -15.98 -19.87
N ASP A 141 8.74 -17.12 -19.19
CA ASP A 141 9.78 -18.14 -18.94
C ASP A 141 9.83 -19.24 -20.01
N SER A 142 8.97 -19.21 -21.04
CA SER A 142 9.15 -20.02 -22.25
C SER A 142 9.76 -19.18 -23.38
N PRO A 143 10.94 -19.53 -23.92
CA PRO A 143 11.34 -18.96 -25.19
C PRO A 143 10.39 -19.51 -26.26
N THR A 144 10.03 -18.67 -27.23
CA THR A 144 9.42 -18.98 -28.55
C THR A 144 7.93 -18.59 -28.74
N GLU A 145 7.74 -17.43 -29.38
CA GLU A 145 6.73 -17.14 -30.43
C GLU A 145 5.23 -16.97 -30.10
N HIS A 146 4.78 -16.71 -28.87
CA HIS A 146 3.34 -16.62 -28.57
C HIS A 146 2.81 -15.22 -28.17
N SER A 147 3.63 -14.17 -28.27
CA SER A 147 3.24 -12.78 -27.96
C SER A 147 2.14 -12.21 -28.88
N VAL A 148 1.97 -12.77 -30.08
CA VAL A 148 1.00 -12.27 -31.08
C VAL A 148 -0.42 -12.77 -30.79
N ASP A 149 -0.60 -13.97 -30.24
CA ASP A 149 -1.93 -14.59 -30.14
C ASP A 149 -2.80 -14.04 -29.02
N VAL A 150 -2.23 -13.68 -27.86
CA VAL A 150 -3.00 -13.13 -26.73
C VAL A 150 -3.55 -11.74 -27.07
N ASN A 151 -2.75 -10.91 -27.76
CA ASN A 151 -3.16 -9.58 -28.18
C ASN A 151 -4.23 -9.66 -29.29
N VAL A 152 -4.12 -10.61 -30.23
CA VAL A 152 -5.13 -10.87 -31.25
C VAL A 152 -6.45 -11.38 -30.66
N TYR A 153 -6.40 -12.27 -29.66
CA TYR A 153 -7.60 -12.77 -28.99
C TYR A 153 -8.29 -11.70 -28.12
N MET A 154 -7.51 -10.91 -27.37
CA MET A 154 -8.04 -9.80 -26.57
C MET A 154 -8.61 -8.69 -27.46
N TYR A 155 -7.97 -8.42 -28.60
CA TYR A 155 -8.45 -7.48 -29.62
C TYR A 155 -9.75 -7.98 -30.28
N LYS A 156 -9.83 -9.24 -30.69
CA LYS A 156 -11.08 -9.82 -31.23
C LYS A 156 -12.21 -9.82 -30.20
N ALA A 157 -11.93 -10.14 -28.94
CA ALA A 157 -12.92 -10.09 -27.87
C ALA A 157 -13.38 -8.66 -27.55
N SER A 158 -12.48 -7.67 -27.69
CA SER A 158 -12.86 -6.26 -27.57
C SER A 158 -13.84 -5.86 -28.67
N GLN A 159 -13.60 -6.26 -29.92
CA GLN A 159 -14.45 -5.93 -31.07
C GLN A 159 -15.86 -6.52 -30.99
N THR A 160 -16.07 -7.58 -30.22
CA THR A 160 -17.38 -8.24 -30.06
C THR A 160 -18.08 -7.89 -28.74
N SER A 161 -17.49 -7.03 -27.92
CA SER A 161 -18.06 -6.65 -26.62
C SER A 161 -19.29 -5.76 -26.79
N VAL A 162 -20.37 -6.13 -26.11
CA VAL A 162 -21.64 -5.38 -26.01
C VAL A 162 -21.44 -3.96 -25.41
N TRP A 163 -20.32 -3.74 -24.72
CA TRP A 163 -19.97 -2.46 -24.08
C TRP A 163 -19.20 -1.50 -25.00
N ILE A 164 -18.76 -1.95 -26.17
CA ILE A 164 -18.35 -1.03 -27.22
C ILE A 164 -19.65 -0.66 -27.92
N SER A 165 -20.13 0.56 -27.67
CA SER A 165 -21.19 1.18 -28.46
C SER A 165 -20.90 0.87 -29.92
N SER A 166 -21.73 0.00 -30.49
CA SER A 166 -21.74 -0.49 -31.87
C SER A 166 -20.77 0.25 -32.76
N ARG A 167 -19.82 -0.48 -33.38
CA ARG A 167 -19.10 -0.10 -34.61
C ARG A 167 -19.83 1.05 -35.31
N ARG A 168 -19.47 2.30 -34.99
CA ARG A 168 -20.09 3.44 -35.65
C ARG A 168 -19.38 3.48 -36.99
N GLU A 169 -19.99 2.81 -37.98
CA GLU A 169 -19.49 2.68 -39.35
C GLU A 169 -19.26 4.03 -40.05
N ASN A 170 -19.58 5.14 -39.37
CA ASN A 170 -19.39 6.53 -39.79
C ASN A 170 -18.42 7.37 -38.93
N GLU A 171 -17.63 6.78 -38.02
CA GLU A 171 -16.65 7.59 -37.25
C GLU A 171 -15.41 7.93 -38.10
N SER A 172 -15.32 9.19 -38.54
CA SER A 172 -14.14 9.80 -39.16
C SER A 172 -12.97 9.88 -38.17
N GLY A 173 -12.17 8.83 -38.05
CA GLY A 173 -11.01 8.80 -37.14
C GLY A 173 -9.89 7.90 -37.63
N TRP A 174 -8.76 7.92 -36.93
CA TRP A 174 -7.69 6.96 -37.14
C TRP A 174 -7.20 6.40 -35.81
N ARG A 175 -6.70 5.17 -35.86
CA ARG A 175 -6.10 4.51 -34.69
C ARG A 175 -4.62 4.84 -34.62
N VAL A 176 -4.16 5.30 -33.47
CA VAL A 176 -2.75 5.61 -33.22
C VAL A 176 -2.07 4.36 -32.67
N TYR A 177 -1.03 3.91 -33.38
CA TYR A 177 -0.23 2.74 -32.98
C TYR A 177 1.12 3.20 -32.45
N PHE A 178 1.54 2.61 -31.34
CA PHE A 178 2.84 2.87 -30.73
C PHE A 178 3.80 1.72 -31.04
N PRO A 179 5.07 2.01 -31.37
CA PRO A 179 6.04 1.00 -31.78
C PRO A 179 6.41 0.02 -30.65
N ASN A 180 6.19 0.39 -29.39
CA ASN A 180 6.64 -0.35 -28.22
C ASN A 180 5.57 -1.27 -27.61
N GLY A 181 4.51 -1.59 -28.35
CA GLY A 181 3.44 -2.48 -27.88
C GLY A 181 2.48 -1.86 -26.86
N GLU A 182 2.49 -0.53 -26.71
CA GLU A 182 1.53 0.19 -25.86
C GLU A 182 0.10 0.09 -26.43
N PRO A 183 -0.93 0.23 -25.57
CA PRO A 183 -2.32 0.15 -26.01
C PRO A 183 -2.65 1.21 -27.05
N SER A 184 -3.04 0.77 -28.25
CA SER A 184 -3.56 1.68 -29.29
C SER A 184 -4.89 2.29 -28.86
N PHE A 185 -5.09 3.57 -29.17
CA PHE A 185 -6.38 4.24 -28.98
C PHE A 185 -6.90 4.81 -30.30
N HIS A 186 -8.22 4.95 -30.39
CA HIS A 186 -8.88 5.56 -31.53
C HIS A 186 -8.94 7.07 -31.33
N PHE A 187 -8.37 7.82 -32.26
CA PHE A 187 -8.40 9.27 -32.24
C PHE A 187 -9.44 9.78 -33.23
N HIS A 188 -10.37 10.58 -32.72
CA HIS A 188 -11.35 11.32 -33.50
C HIS A 188 -10.98 12.80 -33.39
N GLN A 189 -10.71 13.45 -34.53
CA GLN A 189 -10.52 14.90 -34.52
C GLN A 189 -11.84 15.55 -34.13
N LEU A 190 -11.83 16.36 -33.08
CA LEU A 190 -12.99 17.15 -32.70
C LEU A 190 -13.26 18.15 -33.84
N THR A 191 -14.44 18.09 -34.45
CA THR A 191 -14.80 19.07 -35.48
C THR A 191 -15.05 20.44 -34.84
N ARG A 192 -14.88 21.51 -35.63
CA ARG A 192 -15.11 22.87 -35.14
C ARG A 192 -16.54 23.06 -34.63
N ASP A 193 -17.51 22.46 -35.29
CA ASP A 193 -18.92 22.52 -34.93
C ASP A 193 -19.20 21.80 -33.60
N GLU A 194 -18.55 20.65 -33.37
CA GLU A 194 -18.62 19.94 -32.08
C GLU A 194 -17.97 20.74 -30.96
N PHE A 195 -16.82 21.36 -31.23
CA PHE A 195 -16.17 22.27 -30.27
C PHE A 195 -17.08 23.43 -29.91
N ASP A 196 -17.65 24.10 -30.90
CA ASP A 196 -18.51 25.26 -30.69
C ASP A 196 -19.83 24.87 -29.99
N ALA A 197 -20.36 23.66 -30.25
CA ALA A 197 -21.51 23.11 -29.53
C ALA A 197 -21.21 22.83 -28.05
N ILE A 198 -20.07 22.20 -27.76
CA ILE A 198 -19.61 21.94 -26.38
C ILE A 198 -19.30 23.26 -25.67
N TYR A 199 -18.67 24.22 -26.37
CA TYR A 199 -18.37 25.53 -25.84
C TYR A 199 -19.66 26.29 -25.47
N LYS A 200 -20.66 26.33 -26.36
CA LYS A 200 -21.97 26.93 -26.06
C LYS A 200 -22.66 26.26 -24.89
N ALA A 201 -22.75 24.93 -24.88
CA ALA A 201 -23.35 24.19 -23.77
C ALA A 201 -22.63 24.48 -22.44
N SER A 202 -21.31 24.51 -22.43
CA SER A 202 -20.54 24.81 -21.22
C SER A 202 -20.63 26.28 -20.76
N VAL A 203 -20.84 27.24 -21.66
CA VAL A 203 -20.99 28.65 -21.32
C VAL A 203 -22.41 28.98 -20.87
N GLU A 204 -23.43 28.40 -21.50
CA GLU A 204 -24.84 28.63 -21.22
C GLU A 204 -25.33 27.89 -19.96
N ASP A 205 -24.80 26.70 -19.66
CA ASP A 205 -25.25 25.85 -18.54
C ASP A 205 -24.63 26.25 -17.17
N GLY A 206 -24.28 27.53 -17.01
CA GLY A 206 -23.88 28.12 -15.72
C GLY A 206 -22.48 27.72 -15.21
N PHE A 207 -21.70 26.94 -15.97
CA PHE A 207 -20.39 26.42 -15.53
C PHE A 207 -19.38 27.55 -15.25
N LEU A 208 -19.43 28.65 -16.01
CA LEU A 208 -18.56 29.81 -15.76
C LEU A 208 -18.80 30.44 -14.38
N VAL A 209 -20.03 30.34 -13.85
CA VAL A 209 -20.41 30.89 -12.54
C VAL A 209 -19.88 30.01 -11.39
N ILE A 210 -19.96 28.69 -11.51
CA ILE A 210 -19.45 27.74 -10.50
C ILE A 210 -17.91 27.78 -10.44
N SER A 211 -17.25 27.96 -11.59
CA SER A 211 -15.78 27.93 -11.68
C SER A 211 -15.05 29.06 -10.96
N GLN A 212 -15.74 30.13 -10.54
CA GLN A 212 -15.14 31.23 -9.77
C GLN A 212 -14.94 30.89 -8.28
N GLN A 213 -15.60 29.83 -7.77
CA GLN A 213 -15.57 29.45 -6.36
C GLN A 213 -14.80 28.16 -6.07
N VAL A 214 -14.25 27.50 -7.10
CA VAL A 214 -13.55 26.23 -6.96
C VAL A 214 -12.08 26.47 -6.62
N ASN A 215 -11.60 25.89 -5.52
CA ASN A 215 -10.19 25.94 -5.15
C ASN A 215 -9.33 25.14 -6.14
N PRO A 216 -8.12 25.62 -6.48
CA PRO A 216 -7.22 24.87 -7.36
C PRO A 216 -6.85 23.53 -6.73
N VAL A 217 -6.90 22.46 -7.53
CA VAL A 217 -6.54 21.10 -7.10
C VAL A 217 -5.03 20.89 -7.14
N GLY A 218 -4.33 21.59 -8.05
CA GLY A 218 -2.87 21.52 -8.15
C GLY A 218 -2.34 22.10 -9.46
N THR A 219 -1.08 21.80 -9.74
CA THR A 219 -0.39 22.24 -10.95
C THR A 219 0.04 21.03 -11.77
N LEU A 220 -0.32 20.99 -13.05
CA LEU A 220 0.07 19.95 -14.01
C LEU A 220 0.71 20.60 -15.23
N PHE A 221 1.96 20.24 -15.56
CA PHE A 221 2.72 20.82 -16.68
C PHE A 221 2.77 22.37 -16.71
N GLY A 222 2.80 23.02 -15.53
CA GLY A 222 2.77 24.48 -15.41
C GLY A 222 1.37 25.11 -15.45
N TRP A 223 0.33 24.31 -15.70
CA TRP A 223 -1.07 24.75 -15.68
C TRP A 223 -1.65 24.59 -14.27
N THR A 224 -2.28 25.63 -13.75
CA THR A 224 -3.13 25.52 -12.56
C THR A 224 -4.45 24.85 -12.92
N VAL A 225 -4.72 23.72 -12.29
CA VAL A 225 -5.92 22.90 -12.55
C VAL A 225 -6.98 23.19 -11.51
N TYR A 226 -8.19 23.50 -11.96
CA TYR A 226 -9.39 23.65 -11.16
C TYR A 226 -10.34 22.52 -11.56
N HIS A 227 -10.78 21.72 -10.59
CA HIS A 227 -11.66 20.58 -10.86
C HIS A 227 -13.05 20.87 -10.28
N ALA A 228 -14.08 20.92 -11.13
CA ALA A 228 -15.44 21.04 -10.65
C ALA A 228 -15.95 19.67 -10.14
N PRO A 229 -16.87 19.64 -9.16
CA PRO A 229 -17.52 18.40 -8.75
C PRO A 229 -18.14 17.67 -9.95
N LEU A 230 -18.13 16.33 -9.93
CA LEU A 230 -18.79 15.52 -10.95
C LEU A 230 -20.27 15.92 -11.03
N THR A 231 -20.73 16.34 -12.21
CA THR A 231 -22.13 16.64 -12.47
C THR A 231 -22.73 15.49 -13.27
N ARG A 232 -24.00 15.18 -13.00
CA ARG A 232 -24.74 14.19 -13.79
C ARG A 232 -25.53 14.93 -14.85
N ASN A 233 -25.32 14.58 -16.11
CA ASN A 233 -26.15 15.10 -17.19
C ASN A 233 -27.58 14.56 -17.01
N PRO A 234 -28.60 15.43 -16.88
CA PRO A 234 -29.98 15.00 -16.69
C PRO A 234 -30.59 14.32 -17.93
N GLN A 235 -30.04 14.53 -19.12
CA GLN A 235 -30.60 14.02 -20.38
C GLN A 235 -30.10 12.60 -20.69
N ASP A 236 -28.80 12.36 -20.54
CA ASP A 236 -28.17 11.08 -20.95
C ASP A 236 -27.73 10.21 -19.76
N LEU A 237 -28.00 10.64 -18.51
CA LEU A 237 -27.54 10.01 -17.26
C LEU A 237 -26.01 9.83 -17.16
N THR A 238 -25.25 10.43 -18.08
CA THR A 238 -23.79 10.39 -18.15
C THR A 238 -23.18 11.25 -17.04
N LEU A 239 -22.06 10.79 -16.49
CA LEU A 239 -21.28 11.57 -15.52
C LEU A 239 -20.32 12.47 -16.31
N ILE A 240 -20.42 13.77 -16.08
CA ILE A 240 -19.55 14.77 -16.69
C ILE A 240 -18.62 15.30 -15.61
N ALA A 241 -17.32 15.18 -15.87
CA ALA A 241 -16.28 15.81 -15.07
C ALA A 241 -15.75 17.01 -15.85
N HIS A 242 -15.72 18.19 -15.22
CA HIS A 242 -15.19 19.38 -15.85
C HIS A 242 -13.90 19.83 -15.14
N ALA A 243 -12.88 20.11 -15.95
CA ALA A 243 -11.62 20.67 -15.48
C ALA A 243 -11.30 21.96 -16.24
N LYS A 244 -10.88 22.99 -15.49
CA LYS A 244 -10.38 24.25 -16.05
C LYS A 244 -8.89 24.34 -15.81
N PHE A 245 -8.15 24.64 -16.87
CA PHE A 245 -6.71 24.83 -16.84
C PHE A 245 -6.40 26.31 -17.03
N ARG A 246 -5.53 26.87 -16.18
CA ARG A 246 -5.07 28.25 -16.29
C ARG A 246 -3.55 28.28 -16.32
N MET A 247 -2.98 28.89 -17.35
CA MET A 247 -1.55 29.21 -17.42
C MET A 247 -1.38 30.69 -17.66
N ARG A 248 -0.40 31.31 -16.99
CA ARG A 248 0.03 32.68 -17.32
C ARG A 248 1.23 32.56 -18.23
N VAL A 249 1.12 33.20 -19.37
CA VAL A 249 2.15 33.20 -20.40
C VAL A 249 2.67 34.62 -20.52
N TRP A 250 3.98 34.76 -20.71
CA TRP A 250 4.68 36.05 -20.72
C TRP A 250 4.85 36.65 -22.13
N PHE A 251 4.25 36.02 -23.15
CA PHE A 251 4.26 36.48 -24.54
C PHE A 251 2.84 36.74 -25.04
N SER A 252 2.70 37.61 -26.05
CA SER A 252 1.41 37.88 -26.69
C SER A 252 0.96 36.65 -27.48
N LEU A 253 -0.32 36.30 -27.40
CA LEU A 253 -0.88 35.21 -28.20
C LEU A 253 -0.82 35.52 -29.71
N ASP A 254 -0.82 36.80 -30.09
CA ASP A 254 -0.67 37.23 -31.48
C ASP A 254 0.69 36.82 -32.07
N ASP A 255 1.75 36.75 -31.25
CA ASP A 255 3.09 36.34 -31.70
C ASP A 255 3.16 34.83 -31.99
N VAL A 256 2.29 34.02 -31.38
CA VAL A 256 2.23 32.56 -31.59
C VAL A 256 1.42 32.20 -32.82
N ASP A 257 0.31 32.91 -33.08
CA ASP A 257 -0.46 32.71 -34.32
C ASP A 257 0.39 33.03 -35.54
N GLY A 258 1.24 34.06 -35.48
CA GLY A 258 2.22 34.36 -36.52
C GLY A 258 3.21 33.21 -36.76
N LEU A 259 3.68 32.56 -35.70
CA LEU A 259 4.64 31.45 -35.79
C LEU A 259 3.99 30.20 -36.42
N VAL A 260 2.80 29.82 -35.96
CA VAL A 260 2.06 28.64 -36.44
C VAL A 260 1.58 28.83 -37.89
N LEU A 261 1.23 30.04 -38.29
CA LEU A 261 0.86 30.36 -39.67
C LEU A 261 2.08 30.48 -40.59
N SER A 262 3.25 30.90 -40.06
CA SER A 262 4.48 31.02 -40.85
C SER A 262 5.12 29.68 -41.20
N ASP A 263 5.01 28.66 -40.35
CA ASP A 263 5.57 27.32 -40.61
C ASP A 263 4.83 26.53 -41.71
N ASN A 264 3.61 26.95 -42.08
CA ASN A 264 2.88 26.36 -43.20
C ASN A 264 3.25 26.96 -44.57
N SER A 265 4.11 28.00 -44.61
CA SER A 265 4.49 28.69 -45.85
C SER A 265 5.83 28.22 -46.46
N SER A 266 6.55 27.31 -45.81
CA SER A 266 7.85 26.80 -46.27
C SER A 266 7.81 25.39 -46.90
N LEU A 267 6.63 24.79 -47.08
CA LEU A 267 6.46 23.45 -47.65
C LEU A 267 5.67 23.39 -48.97
N THR A 268 5.55 24.51 -49.68
CA THR A 268 5.14 24.54 -51.09
C THR A 268 5.99 25.54 -51.88
N GLY A 269 7.06 25.07 -52.51
CA GLY A 269 7.89 25.88 -53.40
C GLY A 269 9.12 25.14 -53.91
N ILE A 270 8.94 24.39 -55.00
CA ILE A 270 9.92 24.35 -56.09
C ILE A 270 9.93 25.74 -56.74
#